data_AF-A0A8T4NV68-F1
#
_entry.id   AF-A0A8T4NV68-F1
#
_cell.length_a   1.000
_cell.length_b   1.000
_cell.length_c   1.000
_cell.angle_alpha   90.00
_cell.angle_beta   90.00
_cell.angle_gamma   90.00
#
_symmetry.space_group_name_H-M   'P 1'
#
loop_
_entity.id
_entity.type
_entity.pdbx_description
1 polymer ?
#
loop_
_entity_poly.entity_id
_entity_poly.type
_entity_poly.pdbx_seq_one_letter_code
_entity_poly.pdbx_strand_id
1 'polypeptide(L)'
;MAKKSKSVSQRQQGGQTIALLISLAVWLTGIIVSLSVGFGMIDGPLSLPWWLGGRLIAQTAGWIVVVLTLLSVLLVIVERFR
;
A
#
# COMPACT_ATOMS: atom_id res chain seq x y z
N MET A 1 24.79 26.83 27.92
CA MET A 1 24.39 26.51 26.52
C MET A 1 24.10 25.02 26.25
N ALA A 2 24.44 24.08 27.15
CA ALA A 2 24.24 22.62 26.93
C ALA A 2 22.79 22.08 27.08
N LYS A 3 21.84 22.86 27.63
CA LYS A 3 20.47 22.38 27.92
C LYS A 3 19.56 22.30 26.67
N LYS A 4 19.86 23.10 25.63
CA LYS A 4 19.04 23.23 24.41
C LYS A 4 19.14 22.01 23.47
N SER A 5 20.27 21.28 23.53
CA SER A 5 20.50 20.08 22.69
C SER A 5 19.58 18.92 23.09
N LYS A 6 19.35 18.72 24.39
CA LYS A 6 18.49 17.61 24.89
C LYS A 6 17.00 17.82 24.57
N SER A 7 16.51 19.07 24.55
CA SER A 7 15.10 19.36 24.27
C SER A 7 14.69 19.21 22.79
N VAL A 8 15.66 19.29 21.87
CA VAL A 8 15.40 19.11 20.43
C VAL A 8 15.31 17.62 20.07
N SER A 9 16.17 16.78 20.66
CA SER A 9 16.14 15.33 20.45
C SER A 9 14.89 14.66 21.03
N GLN A 10 14.37 15.16 22.16
CA GLN A 10 13.15 14.60 22.77
C GLN A 10 11.85 14.94 22.03
N ARG A 11 11.75 16.11 21.37
CA ARG A 11 10.60 16.42 20.50
C ARG A 11 10.61 15.62 19.19
N GLN A 12 11.79 15.19 18.74
CA GLN A 12 11.93 14.38 17.54
C GLN A 12 11.60 12.91 17.76
N GLN A 13 11.90 12.33 18.93
CA GLN A 13 11.55 10.92 19.23
C GLN A 13 10.04 10.67 19.26
N GLY A 14 9.26 11.55 19.90
CA GLY A 14 7.80 11.42 19.90
C GLY A 14 7.19 11.53 18.50
N GLY A 15 7.71 12.45 17.67
CA GLY A 15 7.26 12.60 16.28
C GLY A 15 7.67 11.45 15.36
N GLN A 16 8.85 10.84 15.59
CA GLN A 16 9.35 9.74 14.77
C GLN A 16 8.54 8.45 14.95
N THR A 17 8.17 8.09 16.18
CA THR A 17 7.35 6.88 16.43
C THR A 17 5.98 7.00 15.79
N ILE A 18 5.34 8.17 15.91
CA ILE A 18 4.03 8.42 15.29
C ILE A 18 4.15 8.39 13.76
N ALA A 19 5.22 8.97 13.20
CA ALA A 19 5.47 8.92 11.76
C ALA A 19 5.61 7.47 11.25
N LEU A 20 6.34 6.61 11.97
CA LEU A 20 6.47 5.19 11.62
C LEU A 20 5.12 4.46 11.59
N LEU A 21 4.28 4.69 12.59
CA LEU A 21 2.95 4.07 12.66
C LEU A 21 2.04 4.53 11.52
N ILE A 22 2.07 5.83 11.18
CA ILE A 22 1.30 6.38 10.05
C ILE A 22 1.82 5.80 8.73
N SER A 23 3.14 5.74 8.53
CA SER A 23 3.72 5.14 7.32
C SER A 23 3.33 3.67 7.16
N LEU A 24 3.34 2.89 8.24
CA LEU A 24 2.87 1.50 8.24
C LEU A 24 1.38 1.42 7.86
N ALA A 25 0.54 2.25 8.47
CA ALA A 25 -0.89 2.27 8.22
C ALA A 25 -1.21 2.64 6.76
N VAL A 26 -0.53 3.64 6.20
CA VAL A 26 -0.70 4.05 4.80
C VAL A 26 -0.25 2.95 3.85
N TRP A 27 0.91 2.33 4.11
CA TRP A 27 1.42 1.21 3.29
C TRP A 27 0.46 0.01 3.31
N LEU A 28 0.01 -0.39 4.49
CA LEU A 28 -0.92 -1.51 4.65
C LEU A 28 -2.27 -1.21 4.00
N THR A 29 -2.79 0.02 4.16
CA THR A 29 -4.02 0.47 3.51
C THR A 29 -3.89 0.41 1.98
N GLY A 30 -2.75 0.85 1.43
CA GLY A 30 -2.49 0.77 -0.01
C GLY A 30 -2.54 -0.67 -0.56
N ILE A 31 -2.00 -1.63 0.19
CA ILE A 31 -2.06 -3.06 -0.16
C ILE A 31 -3.50 -3.58 -0.12
N ILE A 32 -4.23 -3.30 0.97
CA ILE A 32 -5.60 -3.76 1.13
C ILE A 32 -6.50 -3.18 0.04
N VAL A 33 -6.40 -1.88 -0.25
CA VAL A 33 -7.16 -1.22 -1.32
C VAL A 33 -6.83 -1.82 -2.69
N SER A 34 -5.55 -2.05 -3.01
CA SER A 34 -5.14 -2.65 -4.29
C SER A 34 -5.67 -4.07 -4.47
N LEU A 35 -5.59 -4.90 -3.42
CA LEU A 35 -6.17 -6.25 -3.42
C LEU A 35 -7.69 -6.20 -3.57
N SER A 36 -8.36 -5.31 -2.84
CA SER A 36 -9.82 -5.16 -2.89
C SER A 36 -10.31 -4.72 -4.27
N VAL A 37 -9.60 -3.79 -4.93
CA VAL A 37 -9.88 -3.38 -6.31
C VAL A 37 -9.59 -4.53 -7.30
N GLY A 38 -8.47 -5.22 -7.15
CA GLY A 38 -8.11 -6.35 -8.01
C GLY A 38 -9.14 -7.48 -7.96
N PHE A 39 -9.53 -7.92 -6.76
CA PHE A 39 -10.59 -8.91 -6.56
C PHE A 39 -11.96 -8.39 -7.02
N GLY A 40 -12.25 -7.12 -6.80
CA GLY A 40 -13.46 -6.46 -7.29
C GLY A 40 -13.57 -6.43 -8.82
N MET A 41 -12.44 -6.39 -9.54
CA MET A 41 -12.40 -6.46 -11.01
C MET A 41 -12.45 -7.90 -11.55
N ILE A 42 -12.04 -8.90 -10.75
CA ILE A 42 -12.06 -10.32 -11.13
C ILE A 42 -13.45 -10.93 -10.90
N ASP A 43 -13.99 -10.81 -9.69
CA ASP A 43 -15.22 -11.50 -9.25
C ASP A 43 -16.41 -10.56 -8.98
N GLY A 44 -16.19 -9.24 -9.00
CA GLY A 44 -17.25 -8.28 -8.71
C GLY A 44 -18.32 -8.19 -9.81
N PRO A 45 -19.57 -7.86 -9.46
CA PRO A 45 -20.69 -7.71 -10.41
C PRO A 45 -20.57 -6.47 -11.31
N LEU A 46 -19.45 -5.72 -11.25
CA LEU A 46 -19.19 -4.59 -12.13
C LEU A 46 -18.82 -5.13 -13.51
N SER A 47 -19.84 -5.43 -14.31
CA SER A 47 -19.70 -5.34 -15.75
C SER A 47 -19.23 -3.91 -16.07
N LEU A 48 -17.92 -3.73 -16.29
CA LEU A 48 -17.41 -2.47 -16.80
C LEU A 48 -18.21 -2.15 -18.08
N PRO A 49 -18.64 -0.88 -18.25
CA PRO A 49 -19.30 -0.48 -19.47
C PRO A 49 -18.49 -0.93 -20.68
N TRP A 50 -19.16 -1.33 -21.76
CA TRP A 50 -18.52 -1.82 -22.98
C TRP A 50 -17.45 -0.85 -23.54
N TRP A 51 -17.58 0.46 -23.29
CA TRP A 51 -16.63 1.50 -23.68
C TRP A 51 -15.37 1.58 -22.80
N LEU A 52 -15.37 0.95 -21.61
CA LEU A 52 -14.26 0.89 -20.65
C LEU A 52 -13.52 -0.47 -20.68
N GLY A 53 -13.78 -1.28 -21.71
CA GLY A 53 -13.07 -2.53 -21.97
C GLY A 53 -13.86 -3.82 -21.70
N GLY A 54 -15.10 -3.70 -21.20
CA GLY A 54 -15.96 -4.87 -20.95
C GLY A 54 -15.34 -5.90 -19.99
N ARG A 55 -15.86 -7.13 -20.00
CA ARG A 55 -15.55 -8.15 -18.99
C ARG A 55 -14.09 -8.65 -19.03
N LEU A 56 -13.54 -8.83 -20.23
CA LEU A 56 -12.21 -9.41 -20.42
C LEU A 56 -11.09 -8.47 -19.96
N ILE A 57 -11.20 -7.17 -20.26
CA ILE A 57 -10.19 -6.18 -19.88
C ILE A 57 -10.25 -5.90 -18.38
N ALA A 58 -11.46 -5.85 -17.79
CA ALA A 58 -11.64 -5.75 -16.35
C ALA A 58 -10.90 -6.86 -15.61
N GLN A 59 -11.15 -8.11 -16.01
CA GLN A 59 -10.57 -9.29 -15.40
C GLN A 59 -9.04 -9.33 -15.56
N THR A 60 -8.54 -8.97 -16.74
CA THR A 60 -7.08 -8.93 -17.00
C THR A 60 -6.41 -7.85 -16.15
N ALA A 61 -7.00 -6.65 -16.07
CA ALA A 61 -6.48 -5.57 -15.23
C ALA A 61 -6.50 -5.96 -13.74
N GLY A 62 -7.55 -6.64 -13.27
CA GLY A 62 -7.61 -7.17 -11.91
C GLY A 62 -6.47 -8.13 -11.59
N TRP A 63 -6.20 -9.08 -12.49
CA TRP A 63 -5.06 -10.00 -12.34
C TRP A 63 -3.72 -9.29 -12.34
N ILE A 64 -3.53 -8.28 -13.20
CA ILE A 64 -2.31 -7.46 -13.23
C ILE A 64 -2.11 -6.79 -11.85
N VAL A 65 -3.14 -6.14 -11.30
CA VAL A 65 -3.06 -5.45 -10.00
C VAL A 65 -2.72 -6.43 -8.87
N VAL A 66 -3.37 -7.61 -8.84
CA VAL A 66 -3.10 -8.63 -7.82
C VAL A 66 -1.65 -9.11 -7.90
N VAL A 67 -1.14 -9.41 -9.10
CA VAL A 67 0.25 -9.87 -9.28
C VAL A 67 1.24 -8.78 -8.89
N LEU A 68 1.03 -7.53 -9.32
CA LEU A 68 1.90 -6.41 -8.92
C LEU A 68 1.87 -6.17 -7.41
N THR A 69 0.72 -6.33 -6.76
CA THR A 69 0.61 -6.16 -5.30
C THR A 69 1.36 -7.28 -4.58
N LEU A 70 1.22 -8.53 -5.02
CA LEU A 70 1.99 -9.66 -4.49
C LEU A 70 3.49 -9.47 -4.67
N LEU A 71 3.92 -9.01 -5.85
CA LEU A 71 5.32 -8.68 -6.10
C LEU A 71 5.81 -7.57 -5.18
N SER A 72 5.05 -6.49 -5.02
CA SER A 72 5.41 -5.38 -4.13
C SER A 72 5.62 -5.87 -2.69
N VAL A 73 4.69 -6.67 -2.17
CA VAL A 73 4.81 -7.26 -0.82
C VAL A 73 6.01 -8.19 -0.73
N LEU A 74 6.23 -9.04 -1.73
CA LEU A 74 7.36 -9.97 -1.77
C LEU A 74 8.71 -9.23 -1.78
N LEU A 75 8.85 -8.18 -2.59
CA LEU A 75 10.07 -7.37 -2.64
C LEU A 75 10.35 -6.70 -1.29
N VAL A 76 9.32 -6.16 -0.62
CA VAL A 76 9.48 -5.56 0.71
C VAL A 76 9.96 -6.60 1.72
N ILE A 77 9.44 -7.83 1.67
CA ILE A 77 9.87 -8.92 2.56
C ILE A 77 11.33 -9.30 2.29
N VAL A 78 11.71 -9.45 1.02
CA VAL A 78 13.09 -9.79 0.62
C VAL A 78 14.08 -8.69 1.04
N GLU A 79 13.76 -7.43 0.77
CA GLU A 79 14.61 -6.29 1.19
C GLU A 79 14.74 -6.21 2.70
N ARG A 80 13.70 -6.58 3.46
CA ARG A 80 13.76 -6.56 4.93
C ARG A 80 14.54 -7.74 5.52
N PHE A 81 14.64 -8.85 4.79
CA PHE A 81 15.39 -10.04 5.21
C PHE A 81 16.87 -10.02 4.81
N ARG A 82 17.27 -9.14 3.89
CA ARG A 82 18.65 -8.96 3.46
C ARG A 82 19.35 -7.87 4.29
#